data_AF-A0AAE8QJL4-F1
#
_entry.id   AF-A0AAE8QJL4-F1
#
_cell.length_a   1.000
_cell.length_b   1.000
_cell.length_c   1.000
_cell.angle_alpha   90.00
_cell.angle_beta   90.00
_cell.angle_gamma   90.00
#
_symmetry.space_group_name_H-M   'P 1'
#
loop_
_entity.id
_entity.type
_entity.pdbx_description
1 polymer ?
#
loop_
_entity_poly.entity_id
_entity_poly.type
_entity_poly.pdbx_seq_one_letter_code
_entity_poly.pdbx_strand_id
1 'polypeptide(L)'
;MKTLWYQKVYALYKGDIFIAEGTLREISKETGKSLDFLKYMTYPAYERKITISKPETLERMKHVSQGGNWRDIPKYLLPKRFGENTHSSIYKRLDLNKPSIAITNVRKSNILHPLHDRILSIREAARLFDLKDDFIFKGTLSSKQQQIANGITANLAKAIGTQIMLI
;
A
#
# COMPACT_ATOMS: atom_id res chain seq x y z
N MET A 1 18.78 6.25 -19.69
CA MET A 1 19.29 5.09 -18.91
C MET A 1 18.82 5.23 -17.47
N LYS A 2 18.21 4.21 -16.84
CA LYS A 2 17.83 4.28 -15.41
C LYS A 2 19.04 3.89 -14.56
N THR A 3 19.56 4.81 -13.76
CA THR A 3 20.63 4.55 -12.79
C THR A 3 20.19 3.49 -11.78
N LEU A 4 21.04 2.47 -11.57
CA LEU A 4 20.77 1.40 -10.62
C LEU A 4 20.76 1.95 -9.19
N TRP A 5 19.93 1.40 -8.31
CA TRP A 5 19.68 1.97 -6.98
C TRP A 5 20.95 2.11 -6.11
N TYR A 6 21.94 1.23 -6.31
CA TYR A 6 23.20 1.22 -5.57
C TYR A 6 24.24 2.21 -6.13
N GLN A 7 23.98 2.81 -7.30
CA GLN A 7 24.79 3.86 -7.90
C GLN A 7 24.22 5.25 -7.66
N LYS A 8 23.08 5.35 -6.96
CA LYS A 8 22.45 6.62 -6.61
C LYS A 8 23.13 7.20 -5.38
N VAL A 9 23.38 8.50 -5.43
CA VAL A 9 23.87 9.30 -4.30
C VAL A 9 22.67 9.84 -3.53
N TYR A 10 22.75 9.76 -2.20
CA TYR A 10 21.78 10.26 -1.24
C TYR A 10 22.50 11.17 -0.24
N ALA A 11 21.75 12.01 0.45
CA ALA A 11 22.23 12.77 1.60
C ALA A 11 21.32 12.47 2.80
N LEU A 12 21.92 12.19 3.95
CA LEU A 12 21.25 11.89 5.21
C LEU A 12 21.27 13.13 6.11
N TYR A 13 20.11 13.47 6.67
CA TYR A 13 19.94 14.61 7.57
C TYR A 13 19.23 14.20 8.87
N LYS A 14 19.42 14.99 9.92
CA LYS A 14 18.59 14.97 11.14
C LYS A 14 18.11 16.39 11.43
N GLY A 15 16.85 16.67 11.07
CA GLY A 15 16.37 18.05 10.97
C GLY A 15 17.13 18.77 9.86
N ASP A 16 17.66 19.95 10.15
CA ASP A 16 18.48 20.74 9.21
C ASP A 16 19.98 20.38 9.27
N ILE A 17 20.37 19.42 10.11
CA ILE A 17 21.76 19.01 10.30
C ILE A 17 22.11 17.94 9.26
N PHE A 18 23.08 18.25 8.40
CA PHE A 18 23.70 17.29 7.49
C PHE A 18 24.50 16.23 8.27
N ILE A 19 24.34 14.96 7.91
CA ILE A 19 25.06 13.84 8.54
C ILE A 19 26.09 13.25 7.59
N ALA A 20 25.68 12.83 6.40
CA ALA A 20 26.53 12.11 5.45
C ALA A 20 25.93 12.14 4.03
N GLU A 21 26.76 11.99 2.99
CA GLU A 21 26.30 11.81 1.62
C GLU A 21 27.07 10.70 0.90
N GLY A 22 26.46 10.15 -0.14
CA GLY A 22 27.04 9.06 -0.94
C GLY A 22 26.01 8.00 -1.29
N THR A 23 26.49 6.86 -1.79
CA THR A 23 25.66 5.67 -1.95
C THR A 23 25.20 5.15 -0.59
N LEU A 24 24.12 4.36 -0.58
CA LEU A 24 23.64 3.73 0.66
C LEU A 24 24.70 2.91 1.41
N ARG A 25 25.65 2.32 0.68
CA ARG A 25 26.75 1.55 1.26
C ARG A 25 27.78 2.46 1.94
N GLU A 26 28.11 3.59 1.29
CA GLU A 26 29.03 4.59 1.85
C GLU A 26 28.44 5.22 3.11
N ILE A 27 27.18 5.65 3.05
CA ILE A 27 26.47 6.21 4.21
C ILE A 27 26.36 5.17 5.35
N SER A 28 26.15 3.89 5.04
CA SER A 28 26.09 2.82 6.04
C SER A 28 27.41 2.65 6.78
N LYS A 29 28.52 2.65 6.03
CA LYS A 29 29.87 2.53 6.58
C LYS A 29 30.24 3.74 7.45
N GLU A 30 29.86 4.93 7.03
CA GLU A 30 30.19 6.18 7.72
C GLU A 30 29.37 6.37 9.00
N THR A 31 28.06 6.15 8.93
CA THR A 31 27.13 6.48 10.02
C THR A 31 26.88 5.32 11.00
N GLY A 32 27.38 4.13 10.69
CA GLY A 32 27.08 2.89 11.42
C GLY A 32 25.61 2.45 11.32
N LYS A 33 24.79 3.12 10.51
CA LYS A 33 23.40 2.74 10.27
C LYS A 33 23.33 1.51 9.38
N SER A 34 22.41 0.61 9.67
CA SER A 34 22.24 -0.60 8.85
C SER A 34 21.81 -0.23 7.44
N LEU A 35 22.25 -1.03 6.47
CA LEU A 35 21.84 -0.85 5.08
C LEU A 35 20.32 -0.94 4.94
N ASP A 36 19.66 -1.73 5.77
CA ASP A 36 18.20 -1.87 5.77
C ASP A 36 17.50 -0.62 6.35
N PHE A 37 18.06 -0.01 7.39
CA PHE A 37 17.58 1.28 7.89
C PHE A 37 17.73 2.37 6.82
N LEU A 38 18.89 2.45 6.17
CA LEU A 38 19.12 3.46 5.14
C LEU A 38 18.30 3.21 3.88
N LYS A 39 18.14 1.94 3.47
CA LYS A 39 17.19 1.56 2.42
C LYS A 39 15.76 1.90 2.80
N TYR A 40 15.37 1.81 4.07
CA TYR A 40 14.05 2.22 4.54
C TYR A 40 13.87 3.75 4.45
N MET A 41 14.87 4.52 4.88
CA MET A 41 14.85 5.99 4.83
C MET A 41 14.93 6.55 3.41
N THR A 42 15.64 5.86 2.51
CA THR A 42 15.77 6.23 1.08
C THR A 42 14.76 5.52 0.20
N TYR A 43 14.06 4.52 0.74
CA TYR A 43 12.85 4.02 0.12
C TYR A 43 11.99 5.25 -0.05
N PRO A 44 11.48 5.50 -1.24
CA PRO A 44 10.36 6.39 -1.38
C PRO A 44 9.30 6.07 -0.34
N ALA A 45 9.22 6.84 0.75
CA ALA A 45 7.97 7.04 1.48
C ALA A 45 6.84 7.40 0.47
N TYR A 46 7.23 7.83 -0.72
CA TYR A 46 6.48 8.18 -1.92
C TYR A 46 6.38 7.12 -3.05
N GLU A 47 6.70 5.82 -2.87
CA GLU A 47 5.90 4.78 -3.58
C GLU A 47 4.52 4.63 -2.88
N ARG A 48 3.91 5.77 -2.54
CA ARG A 48 2.55 6.11 -2.91
C ARG A 48 2.32 5.87 -4.42
N LYS A 49 2.56 4.66 -4.92
CA LYS A 49 1.96 4.17 -6.17
C LYS A 49 0.50 3.88 -5.87
N ILE A 50 -0.20 4.94 -5.54
CA ILE A 50 -1.64 5.00 -5.52
C ILE A 50 -2.01 5.19 -6.98
N THR A 51 -2.98 4.40 -7.43
CA THR A 51 -3.54 4.64 -8.76
C THR A 51 -4.19 6.02 -8.75
N ILE A 52 -3.73 6.92 -9.63
CA ILE A 52 -4.38 8.21 -9.85
C ILE A 52 -5.77 7.91 -10.40
N SER A 53 -6.78 8.30 -9.65
CA SER A 53 -8.17 8.06 -9.98
C SER A 53 -8.68 9.14 -10.92
N LYS A 54 -9.61 8.78 -11.80
CA LYS A 54 -10.27 9.77 -12.68
C LYS A 54 -11.05 10.77 -11.82
N PRO A 55 -11.27 12.01 -12.28
CA PRO A 55 -12.02 13.03 -11.53
C PRO A 55 -13.38 12.54 -11.03
N GLU A 56 -14.12 11.84 -11.88
CA GLU A 56 -15.43 11.25 -11.52
C GLU A 56 -15.32 10.15 -10.45
N THR A 57 -14.24 9.35 -10.45
CA THR A 57 -13.97 8.37 -9.39
C THR A 57 -13.61 9.07 -8.09
N LEU A 58 -12.81 10.15 -8.13
CA LEU A 58 -12.48 10.94 -6.95
C LEU A 58 -13.74 11.58 -6.35
N GLU A 59 -14.63 12.11 -7.18
CA GLU A 59 -15.89 12.69 -6.71
C GLU A 59 -16.74 11.67 -5.96
N ARG A 60 -16.86 10.45 -6.50
CA ARG A 60 -17.53 9.33 -5.81
C ARG A 60 -16.90 9.02 -4.45
N MET A 61 -15.57 9.02 -4.35
CA MET A 61 -14.88 8.68 -3.10
C MET A 61 -15.26 9.62 -1.96
N LYS A 62 -15.42 10.92 -2.24
CA LYS A 62 -15.75 11.94 -1.23
C LYS A 62 -17.07 11.68 -0.50
N HIS A 63 -18.01 11.00 -1.14
CA HIS A 63 -19.33 10.69 -0.55
C HIS A 63 -19.32 9.47 0.38
N VAL A 64 -18.28 8.65 0.33
CA VAL A 64 -18.22 7.42 1.13
C VAL A 64 -17.66 7.77 2.51
N SER A 65 -18.43 7.59 3.58
CA SER A 65 -17.96 7.79 4.96
C SER A 65 -17.08 6.64 5.46
N GLN A 66 -16.39 6.79 6.59
CA GLN A 66 -15.65 5.66 7.19
C GLN A 66 -16.57 4.46 7.42
N GLY A 67 -16.09 3.26 7.09
CA GLY A 67 -16.89 2.04 7.12
C GLY A 67 -17.97 1.95 6.03
N GLY A 68 -18.17 3.00 5.25
CA GLY A 68 -19.12 3.12 4.15
C GLY A 68 -18.72 2.35 2.89
N ASN A 69 -19.58 2.35 1.89
CA ASN A 69 -19.31 1.74 0.57
C ASN A 69 -20.04 2.46 -0.57
N TRP A 70 -20.12 1.82 -1.73
CA TRP A 70 -20.79 2.39 -2.91
C TRP A 70 -22.23 2.87 -2.68
N ARG A 71 -22.93 2.37 -1.66
CA ARG A 71 -24.31 2.78 -1.32
C ARG A 71 -24.40 4.22 -0.80
N ASP A 72 -23.31 4.78 -0.31
CA ASP A 72 -23.26 6.16 0.17
C ASP A 72 -23.14 7.17 -0.99
N ILE A 73 -22.77 6.69 -2.17
CA ILE A 73 -22.58 7.52 -3.36
C ILE A 73 -23.96 7.90 -3.92
N PRO A 74 -24.22 9.20 -4.19
CA PRO A 74 -25.46 9.65 -4.80
C PRO A 74 -25.78 8.91 -6.12
N LYS A 75 -27.05 8.55 -6.33
CA LYS A 75 -27.50 7.75 -7.49
C LYS A 75 -27.07 8.34 -8.85
N TYR A 76 -27.05 9.66 -8.98
CA TYR A 76 -26.66 10.34 -10.23
C TYR A 76 -25.15 10.24 -10.53
N LEU A 77 -24.31 9.94 -9.52
CA LEU A 77 -22.88 9.68 -9.69
C LEU A 77 -22.56 8.20 -9.89
N LEU A 78 -23.50 7.29 -9.60
CA LEU A 78 -23.25 5.86 -9.72
C LEU A 78 -23.13 5.43 -11.19
N PRO A 79 -22.14 4.58 -11.54
CA PRO A 79 -22.12 3.96 -12.86
C PRO A 79 -23.40 3.15 -13.10
N LYS A 80 -23.95 3.18 -14.32
CA LYS A 80 -25.20 2.45 -14.68
C LYS A 80 -25.19 0.95 -14.34
N ARG A 81 -24.02 0.33 -14.27
CA ARG A 81 -23.85 -1.09 -13.92
C ARG A 81 -24.00 -1.38 -12.42
N PHE A 82 -24.06 -0.35 -11.56
CA PHE A 82 -24.21 -0.51 -10.12
C PHE A 82 -25.70 -0.64 -9.80
N GLY A 83 -26.02 -1.53 -8.87
CA GLY A 83 -27.38 -1.93 -8.53
C GLY A 83 -27.37 -2.99 -7.44
N GLU A 84 -28.47 -3.70 -7.26
CA GLU A 84 -28.68 -4.66 -6.15
C GLU A 84 -27.60 -5.74 -6.08
N ASN A 85 -27.11 -6.21 -7.24
CA ASN A 85 -26.07 -7.23 -7.34
C ASN A 85 -24.64 -6.68 -7.10
N THR A 86 -24.49 -5.41 -6.74
CA THR A 86 -23.16 -4.82 -6.49
C THR A 86 -22.66 -5.20 -5.10
N HIS A 87 -21.56 -5.95 -5.08
CA HIS A 87 -20.95 -6.44 -3.86
C HIS A 87 -20.59 -5.31 -2.88
N SER A 88 -20.76 -5.54 -1.58
CA SER A 88 -20.54 -4.54 -0.51
C SER A 88 -19.08 -4.09 -0.36
N SER A 89 -18.14 -4.81 -0.94
CA SER A 89 -16.71 -4.44 -0.98
C SER A 89 -16.38 -3.33 -1.99
N ILE A 90 -17.29 -3.03 -2.91
CA ILE A 90 -17.08 -2.00 -3.93
C ILE A 90 -17.13 -0.60 -3.28
N TYR A 91 -16.10 0.22 -3.53
CA TYR A 91 -15.89 1.52 -2.87
C TYR A 91 -15.85 1.44 -1.34
N LYS A 92 -15.54 0.27 -0.76
CA LYS A 92 -15.48 0.14 0.70
C LYS A 92 -14.40 1.06 1.26
N ARG A 93 -14.80 2.01 2.11
CA ARG A 93 -13.86 2.79 2.92
C ARG A 93 -13.57 2.04 4.21
N LEU A 94 -12.28 1.84 4.49
CA LEU A 94 -11.87 1.24 5.75
C LEU A 94 -12.25 2.16 6.92
N ASP A 95 -12.40 1.57 8.10
CA ASP A 95 -12.72 2.26 9.34
C ASP A 95 -11.53 2.05 10.28
N LEU A 96 -11.02 3.12 10.88
CA LEU A 96 -9.87 3.04 11.79
C LEU A 96 -10.14 2.17 13.02
N ASN A 97 -11.41 2.04 13.42
CA ASN A 97 -11.82 1.38 14.65
C ASN A 97 -12.38 -0.02 14.39
N LYS A 98 -12.32 -0.54 13.16
CA LYS A 98 -12.85 -1.87 12.81
C LYS A 98 -11.83 -2.68 12.02
N PRO A 99 -11.90 -4.02 12.09
CA PRO A 99 -11.12 -4.89 11.21
C PRO A 99 -11.36 -4.56 9.74
N SER A 100 -10.32 -4.71 8.93
CA SER A 100 -10.44 -4.58 7.48
C SER A 100 -11.36 -5.66 6.91
N ILE A 101 -12.01 -5.36 5.78
CA ILE A 101 -12.57 -6.40 4.93
C ILE A 101 -11.45 -7.29 4.37
N ALA A 102 -11.81 -8.47 3.85
CA ALA A 102 -10.89 -9.25 3.02
C ALA A 102 -10.40 -8.39 1.84
N ILE A 103 -9.11 -8.07 1.84
CA ILE A 103 -8.52 -7.19 0.83
C ILE A 103 -8.38 -7.98 -0.46
N THR A 104 -9.15 -7.57 -1.47
CA THR A 104 -9.01 -8.04 -2.84
C THR A 104 -8.10 -7.08 -3.62
N ASN A 105 -8.21 -7.04 -4.95
CA ASN A 105 -7.48 -6.07 -5.75
C ASN A 105 -7.97 -4.64 -5.42
N VAL A 106 -7.13 -3.90 -4.70
CA VAL A 106 -7.40 -2.55 -4.17
C VAL A 106 -7.90 -1.57 -5.22
N ARG A 107 -7.43 -1.68 -6.47
CA ARG A 107 -7.86 -0.82 -7.58
C ARG A 107 -9.19 -1.28 -8.18
N LYS A 108 -9.39 -2.59 -8.39
CA LYS A 108 -10.60 -3.11 -9.02
C LYS A 108 -11.84 -2.87 -8.16
N SER A 109 -11.71 -3.03 -6.85
CA SER A 109 -12.81 -2.80 -5.89
C SER A 109 -12.86 -1.38 -5.35
N ASN A 110 -11.88 -0.51 -5.67
CA ASN A 110 -11.71 0.82 -5.06
C ASN A 110 -11.75 0.76 -3.53
N ILE A 111 -10.87 -0.04 -2.91
CA ILE A 111 -10.78 -0.10 -1.45
C ILE A 111 -10.14 1.20 -0.97
N LEU A 112 -10.89 2.02 -0.22
CA LEU A 112 -10.53 3.40 0.11
C LEU A 112 -9.77 3.50 1.43
N HIS A 113 -8.83 4.45 1.47
CA HIS A 113 -8.15 4.86 2.70
C HIS A 113 -9.17 5.41 3.72
N PRO A 114 -9.04 5.11 5.02
CA PRO A 114 -10.03 5.52 6.02
C PRO A 114 -10.24 7.04 6.09
N LEU A 115 -9.16 7.81 5.92
CA LEU A 115 -9.17 9.28 6.08
C LEU A 115 -9.06 10.09 4.78
N HIS A 116 -8.70 9.47 3.64
CA HIS A 116 -8.31 10.21 2.44
C HIS A 116 -9.11 9.74 1.24
N ASP A 117 -9.44 10.63 0.31
CA ASP A 117 -10.21 10.32 -0.91
C ASP A 117 -9.34 9.68 -1.98
N ARG A 118 -8.83 8.49 -1.66
CA ARG A 118 -7.99 7.67 -2.53
C ARG A 118 -8.11 6.20 -2.15
N ILE A 119 -7.72 5.34 -3.07
CA ILE A 119 -7.52 3.93 -2.75
C ILE A 119 -6.31 3.73 -1.82
N LEU A 120 -6.26 2.56 -1.20
CA LEU A 120 -5.06 2.08 -0.52
C LEU A 120 -3.88 2.00 -1.49
N SER A 121 -2.73 2.41 -1.01
CA SER A 121 -1.45 2.09 -1.64
C SER A 121 -1.14 0.60 -1.49
N ILE A 122 -0.22 0.11 -2.31
CA ILE A 122 0.32 -1.25 -2.20
C ILE A 122 0.85 -1.51 -0.79
N ARG A 123 1.57 -0.55 -0.18
CA ARG A 123 2.18 -0.75 1.13
C ARG A 123 1.15 -0.80 2.26
N GLU A 124 0.14 0.07 2.23
CA GLU A 124 -0.96 0.02 3.19
C GLU A 124 -1.70 -1.32 3.11
N ALA A 125 -1.98 -1.79 1.89
CA ALA A 125 -2.60 -3.10 1.70
C ALA A 125 -1.69 -4.25 2.14
N ALA A 126 -0.38 -4.18 1.87
CA ALA A 126 0.59 -5.20 2.29
C ALA A 126 0.66 -5.32 3.82
N ARG A 127 0.55 -4.21 4.56
CA ARG A 127 0.51 -4.22 6.03
C ARG A 127 -0.74 -4.94 6.57
N LEU A 128 -1.87 -4.81 5.89
CA LEU A 128 -3.09 -5.58 6.23
C LEU A 128 -2.93 -7.10 6.01
N PHE A 129 -1.92 -7.52 5.24
CA PHE A 129 -1.52 -8.92 5.04
C PHE A 129 -0.35 -9.34 5.95
N ASP A 130 0.00 -8.53 6.95
CA ASP A 130 1.14 -8.76 7.86
C ASP A 130 2.50 -8.89 7.14
N LEU A 131 2.62 -8.32 5.93
CA LEU A 131 3.89 -8.30 5.23
C LEU A 131 4.79 -7.22 5.83
N LYS A 132 6.02 -7.61 6.14
CA LYS A 132 7.06 -6.68 6.59
C LYS A 132 7.29 -5.58 5.55
N ASP A 133 7.65 -4.39 6.02
CA ASP A 133 7.86 -3.23 5.15
C ASP A 133 9.04 -3.41 4.17
N ASP A 134 9.98 -4.31 4.48
CA ASP A 134 11.11 -4.70 3.63
C ASP A 134 10.72 -5.68 2.50
N PHE A 135 9.48 -6.19 2.48
CA PHE A 135 9.00 -7.06 1.41
C PHE A 135 8.92 -6.29 0.08
N ILE A 136 9.56 -6.85 -0.95
CA ILE A 136 9.71 -6.21 -2.27
C ILE A 136 8.76 -6.85 -3.30
N PHE A 137 7.73 -6.11 -3.71
CA PHE A 137 6.89 -6.49 -4.85
C PHE A 137 7.57 -6.16 -6.19
N LYS A 138 7.60 -7.12 -7.12
CA LYS A 138 8.17 -6.95 -8.47
C LYS A 138 7.08 -6.73 -9.53
N GLY A 139 7.44 -6.08 -10.64
CA GLY A 139 6.54 -5.86 -11.79
C GLY A 139 5.78 -4.52 -11.78
N THR A 140 4.76 -4.43 -12.64
CA THR A 140 3.95 -3.22 -12.82
C THR A 140 3.06 -2.93 -11.60
N LEU A 141 2.55 -1.70 -11.46
CA LEU A 141 1.60 -1.35 -10.38
C LEU A 141 0.40 -2.31 -10.35
N SER A 142 -0.19 -2.60 -11.51
CA SER A 142 -1.31 -3.55 -11.62
C SER A 142 -0.90 -4.96 -11.17
N SER A 143 0.28 -5.42 -11.57
CA SER A 143 0.83 -6.72 -11.15
C SER A 143 1.06 -6.79 -9.64
N LYS A 144 1.58 -5.72 -9.03
CA LYS A 144 1.80 -5.64 -7.58
C LYS A 144 0.45 -5.64 -6.81
N GLN A 145 -0.56 -4.93 -7.32
CA GLN A 145 -1.92 -4.95 -6.75
C GLN A 145 -2.55 -6.35 -6.83
N GLN A 146 -2.30 -7.08 -7.92
CA GLN A 146 -2.79 -8.44 -8.07
C GLN A 146 -2.04 -9.45 -7.18
N GLN A 147 -0.73 -9.27 -6.98
CA GLN A 147 0.05 -10.09 -6.04
C GLN A 147 -0.50 -10.00 -4.62
N ILE A 148 -0.87 -8.80 -4.16
CA ILE A 148 -1.51 -8.62 -2.84
C ILE A 148 -2.86 -9.34 -2.80
N ALA A 149 -3.71 -9.12 -3.82
CA ALA A 149 -5.05 -9.70 -3.86
C ALA A 149 -5.07 -11.24 -3.86
N ASN A 150 -4.04 -11.86 -4.44
CA ASN A 150 -3.92 -13.33 -4.52
C ASN A 150 -3.12 -13.93 -3.37
N GLY A 151 -2.46 -13.07 -2.57
CA GLY A 151 -1.63 -13.51 -1.46
C GLY A 151 -2.46 -14.03 -0.28
N ILE A 152 -1.78 -14.70 0.65
CA ILE A 152 -2.30 -15.06 1.96
C ILE A 152 -1.61 -14.22 3.03
N THR A 153 -2.28 -13.98 4.15
CA THR A 153 -1.70 -13.26 5.29
C THR A 153 -0.47 -14.00 5.82
N ALA A 154 0.64 -13.29 6.02
CA ALA A 154 1.92 -13.89 6.40
C ALA A 154 1.83 -14.64 7.75
N ASN A 155 1.10 -14.09 8.71
CA ASN A 155 0.90 -14.72 10.02
C ASN A 155 0.09 -16.03 9.92
N LEU A 156 -0.91 -16.09 9.04
CA LEU A 156 -1.66 -17.32 8.80
C LEU A 156 -0.76 -18.41 8.19
N ALA A 157 0.03 -18.06 7.16
CA ALA A 157 0.99 -18.98 6.56
C ALA A 157 2.04 -19.46 7.58
N LYS A 158 2.54 -18.57 8.44
CA LYS A 158 3.46 -18.91 9.52
C LYS A 158 2.84 -19.89 10.51
N ALA A 159 1.61 -19.64 10.97
CA ALA A 159 0.94 -20.51 11.94
C ALA A 159 0.77 -21.94 11.40
N ILE A 160 0.34 -22.07 10.13
CA ILE A 160 0.23 -23.38 9.46
C ILE A 160 1.62 -24.03 9.31
N GLY A 161 2.61 -23.27 8.83
CA GLY A 161 3.97 -23.78 8.65
C GLY A 161 4.61 -24.29 9.95
N THR A 162 4.36 -23.61 11.07
CA THR A 162 4.82 -24.08 12.39
C THR A 162 4.20 -25.43 12.76
N GLN A 163 2.91 -25.65 12.51
CA GLN A 163 2.27 -26.94 12.79
C GLN A 163 2.84 -28.06 11.92
N ILE A 164 3.13 -27.78 10.64
CA ILE A 164 3.73 -28.76 9.73
C ILE A 164 5.14 -29.17 10.18
N MET A 165 5.95 -28.23 10.70
CA MET A 165 7.31 -28.55 11.17
C MET A 165 7.36 -29.33 12.50
N LEU A 166 6.24 -29.51 13.17
CA LEU A 166 6.15 -30.31 14.41
C LEU A 166 5.84 -31.79 14.15
N ILE A 167 5.56 -32.14 12.89
CA ILE A 167 5.31 -33.51 12.41
C ILE A 167 6.60 -34.05 11.80
#